data_AF-A0A9E1B427-F1
#
_entry.id   AF-A0A9E1B427-F1
#
_cell.length_a   1.000
_cell.length_b   1.000
_cell.length_c   1.000
_cell.angle_alpha   90.00
_cell.angle_beta   90.00
_cell.angle_gamma   90.00
#
_symmetry.space_group_name_H-M   'P 1'
#
loop_
_entity.id
_entity.type
_entity.pdbx_description
1 polymer ?
#
loop_
_entity_poly.entity_id
_entity_poly.type
_entity_poly.pdbx_seq_one_letter_code
_entity_poly.pdbx_strand_id
1 'polypeptide(L)' 'MEKLKQTPGMTCKVITQDVQQGILEYTYLSPYCMRKSTVSSSVYLPDYERRDTGGFFNALVCSECGKTAAVHFWRTMKIN' A
#
# COMPACT_ATOMS: atom_id res chain seq x y z
N MET A 1 14.93 10.21 12.73
CA MET A 1 13.90 9.52 11.91
C MET A 1 14.43 8.13 11.60
N GLU A 2 13.86 7.08 12.18
CA GLU A 2 14.25 5.71 11.87
C GLU A 2 13.96 5.42 10.39
N LYS A 3 14.94 4.87 9.67
CA LYS A 3 14.73 4.42 8.29
C LYS A 3 13.86 3.17 8.33
N LEU A 4 12.58 3.33 7.97
CA LEU A 4 11.66 2.20 7.81
C LEU A 4 12.24 1.19 6.81
N LYS A 5 12.15 -0.10 7.12
CA LYS A 5 12.53 -1.15 6.16
C LYS A 5 11.63 -1.10 4.93
N GLN A 6 12.27 -1.11 3.75
CA GLN A 6 11.59 -1.06 2.47
C GLN A 6 11.26 -2.46 1.95
N THR A 7 10.11 -2.60 1.29
CA THR A 7 9.67 -3.86 0.68
C THR A 7 8.81 -3.55 -0.55
N PRO A 8 8.86 -4.36 -1.63
CA PRO A 8 7.90 -4.23 -2.71
C PRO A 8 6.49 -4.61 -2.21
N GLY A 9 5.51 -3.83 -2.65
CA GLY A 9 4.11 -4.25 -2.61
C GLY A 9 3.90 -5.47 -3.50
N MET A 10 2.82 -6.22 -3.28
CA MET A 10 2.42 -7.35 -4.12
C MET A 10 1.17 -7.02 -4.93
N THR A 11 0.11 -6.55 -4.26
CA THR A 11 -1.15 -6.17 -4.91
C THR A 11 -1.73 -4.92 -4.26
N CYS A 12 -2.41 -4.09 -5.06
CA CYS A 12 -3.20 -2.96 -4.62
C CYS A 12 -4.58 -3.07 -5.29
N LYS A 13 -5.64 -3.22 -4.50
CA LYS A 13 -7.01 -3.38 -4.99
C LYS A 13 -7.89 -2.26 -4.49
N VAL A 14 -8.82 -1.81 -5.33
CA VAL A 14 -9.88 -0.89 -4.90
C VAL A 14 -11.00 -1.70 -4.31
N ILE A 15 -11.32 -1.47 -3.04
CA ILE A 15 -12.43 -2.12 -2.35
C ILE A 15 -13.71 -1.30 -2.54
N THR A 16 -13.62 0.01 -2.33
CA THR A 16 -14.70 0.97 -2.60
C THR A 16 -14.12 2.28 -3.10
N GLN A 17 -14.88 3.01 -3.90
CA GLN A 17 -14.51 4.34 -4.38
C GLN A 17 -15.77 5.20 -4.42
N ASP A 18 -15.79 6.24 -3.58
CA ASP A 18 -16.80 7.29 -3.58
C ASP A 18 -16.19 8.60 -4.09
N VAL A 19 -17.02 9.63 -4.28
CA VAL A 19 -16.64 10.93 -4.88
C VAL A 19 -15.53 11.65 -4.09
N GLN A 20 -15.32 11.31 -2.82
CA GLN A 20 -14.33 11.96 -1.94
C GLN A 20 -13.13 11.07 -1.58
N GLN A 21 -13.34 9.77 -1.42
CA GLN A 21 -12.34 8.83 -0.89
C GLN A 21 -12.52 7.43 -1.50
N GLY A 22 -11.41 6.71 -1.63
CA GLY A 22 -11.41 5.28 -1.94
C GLY A 22 -10.79 4.47 -0.80
N ILE A 23 -11.30 3.26 -0.58
CA ILE A 23 -10.65 2.27 0.29
C ILE A 23 -9.81 1.37 -0.60
N LEU A 24 -8.51 1.34 -0.33
CA LEU A 24 -7.58 0.46 -1.03
C LEU A 24 -7.08 -0.63 -0.11
N GLU A 25 -7.08 -1.86 -0.61
CA GLU A 25 -6.44 -2.98 0.04
C GLU A 25 -5.06 -3.22 -0.56
N TYR A 26 -4.07 -3.26 0.31
CA TYR A 26 -2.68 -3.49 -0.01
C TYR A 26 -2.25 -4.84 0.51
N THR A 27 -1.59 -5.63 -0.31
CA THR A 27 -0.92 -6.85 0.12
C THR A 27 0.58 -6.72 -0.11
N TYR A 28 1.38 -7.09 0.89
CA TYR A 28 2.84 -7.06 0.80
C TYR A 28 3.48 -8.08 1.76
N LEU A 29 4.76 -8.40 1.53
CA LEU A 29 5.55 -9.21 2.46
C LEU A 29 6.26 -8.30 3.46
N SER A 30 5.95 -8.44 4.75
CA SER A 30 6.56 -7.62 5.79
C SER A 30 8.06 -7.96 5.95
N PRO A 31 8.98 -6.98 5.86
CA PRO A 31 10.41 -7.19 5.99
C PRO A 31 10.87 -7.43 7.45
N TYR A 32 9.92 -7.48 8.39
CA TYR A 32 10.19 -7.70 9.81
C TYR A 32 9.82 -9.11 10.28
N CYS A 33 8.64 -9.60 9.90
CA CYS A 33 8.17 -10.94 10.29
C CYS A 33 8.17 -11.95 9.14
N MET A 34 8.50 -11.51 7.91
CA MET A 34 8.49 -12.33 6.70
C MET A 34 7.13 -13.00 6.45
N ARG A 35 6.04 -12.39 6.93
CA ARG A 35 4.67 -12.83 6.69
C ARG A 35 3.97 -11.90 5.71
N LYS A 36 3.03 -12.47 4.97
CA LYS A 36 2.14 -11.70 4.10
C LYS A 36 1.21 -10.87 4.98
N SER A 37 1.11 -9.59 4.67
CA SER A 37 0.24 -8.64 5.36
C SER A 37 -0.76 -8.08 4.36
N THR A 38 -2.03 -8.07 4.74
CA THR A 38 -3.10 -7.44 3.97
C THR A 38 -3.72 -6.34 4.82
N VAL A 39 -3.72 -5.12 4.31
CA VAL A 39 -4.21 -3.94 5.04
C VAL A 39 -5.01 -3.03 4.14
N SER A 40 -6.08 -2.46 4.70
CA SER A 40 -6.91 -1.48 4.01
C SER A 40 -6.53 -0.07 4.47
N SER A 41 -6.46 0.88 3.55
CA SER A 41 -6.28 2.30 3.88
C SER A 41 -7.18 3.18 3.02
N SER A 42 -7.75 4.20 3.65
CA SER A 42 -8.51 5.25 2.99
C SER A 42 -7.57 6.21 2.28
N VAL A 43 -7.83 6.50 1.01
CA VAL A 43 -7.04 7.40 0.19
C VAL A 43 -7.95 8.44 -0.44
N TYR A 44 -7.50 9.69 -0.50
CA TYR A 44 -8.25 10.75 -1.16
C TYR A 44 -8.10 10.62 -2.69
N LEU A 45 -9.17 10.94 -3.44
CA LEU A 45 -9.19 10.86 -4.90
C LEU A 45 -7.99 11.52 -5.62
N PRO A 46 -7.52 12.73 -5.26
CA PRO A 46 -6.35 13.32 -5.91
C PRO A 46 -5.05 12.53 -5.69
N ASP A 47 -4.97 11.73 -4.62
CA ASP A 47 -3.87 10.78 -4.38
C ASP A 47 -4.07 9.46 -5.12
N TYR A 48 -5.25 9.23 -5.71
CA TYR A 48 -5.53 8.13 -6.62
C TYR A 48 -4.98 8.44 -8.02
N GLU A 49 -5.27 9.62 -8.57
CA GLU A 49 -4.79 10.02 -9.91
C GLU A 49 -3.26 10.12 -10.01
N ARG A 50 -2.59 10.49 -8.90
CA ARG A 50 -1.12 10.47 -8.80
C ARG A 50 -0.52 9.06 -8.90
N ARG A 51 -1.30 8.00 -8.70
CA ARG A 51 -0.83 6.60 -8.76
C ARG A 51 -0.82 6.05 -10.17
N ASP A 52 -1.61 6.62 -11.08
CA ASP A 52 -1.62 6.23 -12.48
C ASP A 52 -0.42 6.80 -13.26
N THR A 53 0.21 7.86 -12.73
CA THR A 53 1.33 8.57 -13.38
C THR A 53 2.71 8.05 -12.97
N GLY A 54 2.84 7.20 -11.94
CA GLY A 54 4.11 6.62 -11.49
C GLY A 54 3.96 5.57 -10.38
N GLY A 55 5.04 4.80 -10.11
CA GLY A 55 5.08 3.96 -8.91
C GLY A 55 4.94 4.81 -7.65
N PHE A 56 4.27 4.29 -6.62
CA PHE A 56 3.98 5.05 -5.40
C PHE A 56 4.50 4.34 -4.15
N PHE A 57 4.70 5.14 -3.12
CA PHE A 57 5.18 4.70 -1.81
C PHE A 57 4.08 4.83 -0.76
N ASN A 58 3.94 3.86 0.14
CA ASN A 58 3.07 3.97 1.30
C ASN A 58 3.71 3.36 2.56
N ALA A 59 3.51 4.00 3.71
CA ALA A 59 3.94 3.47 5.00
C ALA A 59 2.80 2.64 5.59
N LEU A 60 2.96 1.32 5.63
CA LEU A 60 1.91 0.38 6.01
C LEU A 60 2.29 -0.38 7.29
N VAL A 61 1.36 -0.41 8.24
CA VAL A 61 1.49 -1.17 9.49
C VAL A 61 1.16 -2.63 9.20
N CYS A 62 2.06 -3.55 9.51
CA CYS A 62 1.82 -4.97 9.27
C CYS A 62 0.74 -5.52 10.21
N SER A 63 -0.29 -6.18 9.67
CA SER A 63 -1.37 -6.82 10.43
C SER A 63 -0.89 -7.97 11.32
N GLU A 64 0.23 -8.61 10.96
CA GLU A 64 0.78 -9.78 11.67
C GLU A 64 1.71 -9.41 12.83
N CYS A 65 2.46 -8.31 12.72
CA CYS A 65 3.51 -7.96 13.68
C CYS A 65 3.47 -6.53 14.19
N GLY A 66 2.53 -5.71 13.72
CA GLY A 66 2.35 -4.31 14.14
C GLY A 66 3.46 -3.36 13.70
N LYS A 67 4.51 -3.83 13.02
CA LYS A 67 5.61 -2.98 12.57
C LYS A 67 5.28 -2.27 11.26
N THR A 68 5.65 -1.00 11.17
CA THR A 68 5.49 -0.19 9.97
C THR A 68 6.60 -0.46 8.97
N ALA A 69 6.22 -0.79 7.75
CA ALA A 69 7.11 -0.98 6.63
C ALA A 69 6.86 0.07 5.55
N ALA A 70 7.93 0.36 4.81
CA ALA A 70 7.96 1.28 3.71
C ALA A 70 7.67 0.48 2.42
N VAL A 71 6.43 0.51 1.93
CA VAL A 71 5.96 -0.36 0.84
C VAL A 71 5.93 0.38 -0.49
N HIS A 72 6.61 -0.15 -1.50
CA HIS A 72 6.69 0.45 -2.83
C HIS A 72 5.87 -0.33 -3.86
N PHE A 73 4.90 0.32 -4.48
CA PHE A 73 4.05 -0.24 -5.53
C PHE A 73 4.51 0.25 -6.89
N TRP A 74 4.86 -0.67 -7.78
CA TRP A 74 5.35 -0.35 -9.12
C TRP A 74 4.19 -0.22 -10.12
N ARG A 75 4.37 0.58 -11.17
CA ARG A 75 3.36 0.83 -12.22
C ARG A 75 2.79 -0.44 -12.86
N THR A 76 3.56 -1.52 -12.92
CA THR A 76 3.16 -2.81 -13.51
C THR A 76 2.19 -3.60 -12.64
N MET A 77 2.03 -3.22 -11.37
CA MET A 77 1.04 -3.82 -10.48
C MET A 77 -0.31 -3.20 -10.78
N LYS A 78 -1.00 -3.76 -11.78
CA LYS A 78 -2.38 -3.38 -12.13
C LYS A 78 -3.21 -3.26 -10.86
N ILE A 79 -3.78 -2.08 -10.66
CA ILE A 79 -4.91 -1.91 -9.75
C ILE A 79 -6.06 -2.65 -10.43
N ASN A 80 -6.50 -3.76 -9.84
CA ASN A 80 -7.45 -4.68 -10.44
C ASN A 80 -8.67 -4.87 -9.55
#